data_AF-S6TXD6-F1
#
_entry.id   AF-S6TXD6-F1
#
_cell.length_a   1.000
_cell.length_b   1.000
_cell.length_c   1.000
_cell.angle_alpha   90.00
_cell.angle_beta   90.00
_cell.angle_gamma   90.00
#
_symmetry.space_group_name_H-M   'P 1'
#
loop_
_entity.id
_entity.type
_entity.pdbx_description
1 polymer ?
#
loop_
_entity_poly.entity_id
_entity_poly.type
_entity_poly.pdbx_seq_one_letter_code
_entity_poly.pdbx_strand_id
1 'polypeptide(L)'
;MKFIELLKTRKIRRQLRTMDKLERLAEKIRLQYPRAQVGTGTYGTPDIVEFGDDSVLRVGSYTSIAEGVRILLGGEHRTDWITTYPFPAMVEQLSDIKDYSPSKGDVTIGSDCWICANAVIVSGVTIGHGAIVGAGAMVVRDVAPYSVVGGNSCKFIRWRFEEDVRDLLLQAAWWDWPMEEVKSVARTLCSSDMDAFLSYIRQRQASVMQPAN
;
A
#
# COMPACT_ATOMS: atom_id res chain seq x y z
N MET A 1 -5.28 -20.09 29.09
CA MET A 1 -5.22 -19.35 27.80
C MET A 1 -5.14 -17.83 27.99
N LYS A 2 -6.04 -17.17 28.73
CA LYS A 2 -6.04 -15.69 28.96
C LYS A 2 -4.73 -15.09 29.49
N PHE A 3 -4.04 -15.77 30.41
CA PHE A 3 -2.78 -15.28 30.98
C PHE A 3 -1.63 -15.20 29.95
N ILE A 4 -1.55 -16.18 29.05
CA ILE A 4 -0.54 -16.22 27.97
C ILE A 4 -0.81 -15.10 26.96
N GLU A 5 -2.07 -14.86 26.61
CA GLU A 5 -2.48 -13.74 25.75
C GLU A 5 -2.17 -12.38 26.38
N LEU A 6 -2.40 -12.22 27.69
CA LEU A 6 -2.03 -11.02 28.45
C LEU A 6 -0.52 -10.76 28.40
N LEU A 7 0.31 -11.80 28.57
CA LEU A 7 1.76 -11.68 28.47
C LEU A 7 2.22 -11.33 27.05
N LYS A 8 1.64 -11.98 26.02
CA LYS A 8 1.90 -11.64 24.61
C LYS A 8 1.55 -10.18 24.32
N THR A 9 0.38 -9.73 24.77
CA THR A 9 -0.10 -8.36 24.60
C THR A 9 0.82 -7.35 25.29
N ARG A 10 1.28 -7.64 26.52
CA ARG A 10 2.24 -6.80 27.25
C ARG A 10 3.59 -6.72 26.51
N LYS A 11 4.10 -7.84 26.01
CA LYS A 11 5.37 -7.89 25.25
C LYS A 11 5.28 -7.04 23.99
N ILE A 12 4.22 -7.20 23.19
CA ILE A 12 3.96 -6.42 21.97
C ILE A 12 3.89 -4.92 22.30
N ARG A 13 3.11 -4.54 23.33
CA ARG A 13 3.01 -3.13 23.75
C ARG A 13 4.35 -2.54 24.16
N ARG A 14 5.20 -3.31 24.84
CA ARG A 14 6.54 -2.87 25.24
C ARG A 14 7.44 -2.68 24.02
N GLN A 15 7.45 -3.62 23.09
CA GLN A 15 8.21 -3.53 21.84
C GLN A 15 7.78 -2.31 21.01
N LEU A 16 6.48 -2.11 20.81
CA LEU A 16 5.97 -0.95 20.09
C LEU A 16 6.35 0.39 20.75
N ARG A 17 6.56 0.43 22.07
CA ARG A 17 6.97 1.66 22.77
C ARG A 17 8.43 2.03 22.54
N THR A 18 9.29 1.07 22.21
CA THR A 18 10.72 1.32 21.99
C THR A 18 11.06 1.62 20.52
N MET A 19 10.12 1.43 19.60
CA MET A 19 10.31 1.67 18.17
C MET A 19 10.18 3.16 17.82
N ASP A 20 10.87 3.56 16.74
CA ASP A 20 10.65 4.86 16.11
C ASP A 20 9.18 5.01 15.69
N LYS A 21 8.65 6.24 15.70
CA LYS A 21 7.25 6.49 15.32
C LYS A 21 6.96 6.05 13.88
N LEU A 22 7.91 6.20 12.96
CA LEU A 22 7.78 5.80 11.56
C LEU A 22 7.65 4.28 11.42
N GLU A 23 8.39 3.50 12.20
CA GLU A 23 8.27 2.04 12.17
C GLU A 23 7.04 1.53 12.92
N ARG A 24 6.72 2.17 14.05
CA ARG A 24 5.68 1.74 14.98
C ARG A 24 4.30 1.70 14.36
N LEU A 25 3.96 2.64 13.47
CA LEU A 25 2.63 2.70 12.86
C LEU A 25 2.45 1.59 11.81
N ALA A 26 3.46 1.38 10.97
CA ALA A 26 3.48 0.26 10.03
C ALA A 26 3.40 -1.08 10.76
N GLU A 27 4.14 -1.23 11.86
CA GLU A 27 4.14 -2.46 12.66
C GLU A 27 2.77 -2.76 13.27
N LYS A 28 1.98 -1.74 13.65
CA LYS A 28 0.61 -1.98 14.11
C LYS A 28 -0.26 -2.61 13.02
N ILE A 29 -0.09 -2.20 11.77
CA ILE A 29 -0.83 -2.78 10.63
C ILE A 29 -0.37 -4.23 10.41
N ARG A 30 0.94 -4.51 10.42
CA ARG A 30 1.48 -5.87 10.29
C ARG A 30 1.01 -6.81 11.41
N LEU A 31 0.90 -6.30 12.63
CA LEU A 31 0.37 -7.07 13.76
C LEU A 31 -1.14 -7.36 13.63
N GLN A 32 -1.90 -6.43 13.05
CA GLN A 32 -3.33 -6.62 12.78
C GLN A 32 -3.56 -7.56 11.59
N TYR A 33 -2.72 -7.49 10.57
CA TYR A 33 -2.80 -8.25 9.33
C TYR A 33 -1.45 -8.93 9.02
N PRO A 34 -1.16 -10.10 9.63
CA PRO A 34 0.16 -10.73 9.53
C PRO A 34 0.58 -11.17 8.12
N ARG A 35 -0.38 -11.36 7.21
CA ARG A 35 -0.10 -11.65 5.78
C ARG A 35 0.29 -10.40 5.01
N ALA A 36 -0.17 -9.22 5.44
CA ALA A 36 0.09 -7.97 4.73
C ALA A 36 1.55 -7.53 4.89
N GLN A 37 2.12 -7.04 3.79
CA GLN A 37 3.46 -6.45 3.78
C GLN A 37 3.31 -4.94 3.77
N VAL A 38 3.91 -4.25 4.74
CA VAL A 38 3.72 -2.81 4.93
C VAL A 38 5.08 -2.16 5.13
N GLY A 39 5.43 -1.13 4.35
CA GLY A 39 6.69 -0.41 4.42
C GLY A 39 6.78 0.55 5.63
N THR A 40 8.00 1.03 5.91
CA THR A 40 8.28 1.97 7.01
C THR A 40 7.57 3.30 6.79
N GLY A 41 7.12 3.96 7.85
CA GLY A 41 6.45 5.26 7.76
C GLY A 41 4.98 5.20 7.33
N THR A 42 4.53 4.06 6.79
CA THR A 42 3.12 3.86 6.42
C THR A 42 2.24 3.77 7.65
N TYR A 43 1.07 4.41 7.58
CA TYR A 43 0.12 4.45 8.69
C TYR A 43 -1.32 4.47 8.19
N GLY A 44 -2.24 4.12 9.10
CA GLY A 44 -3.68 4.11 8.84
C GLY A 44 -4.35 2.89 9.46
N THR A 45 -5.62 2.69 9.10
CA THR A 45 -6.44 1.56 9.54
C THR A 45 -7.24 1.01 8.34
N PRO A 46 -6.58 0.36 7.37
CA PRO A 46 -7.29 -0.25 6.25
C PRO A 46 -8.22 -1.37 6.74
N ASP A 47 -9.38 -1.48 6.12
CA ASP A 47 -10.29 -2.62 6.18
C ASP A 47 -9.88 -3.62 5.09
N ILE A 48 -9.08 -4.64 5.45
CA ILE A 48 -8.63 -5.67 4.50
C ILE A 48 -9.63 -6.82 4.55
N VAL A 49 -10.28 -7.08 3.42
CA VAL A 49 -11.29 -8.13 3.26
C VAL A 49 -10.67 -9.27 2.49
N GLU A 50 -10.54 -10.43 3.13
CA GLU A 50 -9.95 -11.65 2.57
C GLU A 50 -11.05 -12.71 2.33
N PHE A 51 -10.94 -13.48 1.24
CA PHE A 51 -11.93 -14.50 0.86
C PHE A 51 -11.38 -15.93 0.91
N GLY A 52 -10.26 -16.14 1.62
CA GLY A 52 -9.63 -17.45 1.78
C GLY A 52 -8.72 -17.86 0.61
N ASP A 53 -8.45 -16.95 -0.31
CA ASP A 53 -7.40 -17.11 -1.32
C ASP A 53 -6.01 -16.76 -0.75
N ASP A 54 -4.98 -16.98 -1.57
CA ASP A 54 -3.59 -16.67 -1.25
C ASP A 54 -3.20 -15.23 -1.58
N SER A 55 -4.16 -14.36 -1.92
CA SER A 55 -3.88 -12.97 -2.29
C SER A 55 -3.38 -12.19 -1.07
N VAL A 56 -2.38 -11.35 -1.29
CA VAL A 56 -1.74 -10.56 -0.25
C VAL A 56 -1.80 -9.07 -0.58
N LEU A 57 -2.00 -8.24 0.45
CA LEU A 57 -1.80 -6.81 0.37
C LEU A 57 -0.30 -6.48 0.55
N ARG A 58 0.26 -5.73 -0.40
CA ARG A 58 1.57 -5.09 -0.28
C ARG A 58 1.42 -3.58 -0.30
N VAL A 59 1.96 -2.91 0.70
CA VAL A 59 1.98 -1.45 0.80
C VAL A 59 3.42 -0.99 0.97
N GLY A 60 3.86 -0.05 0.12
CA GLY A 60 5.18 0.57 0.20
C GLY A 60 5.36 1.42 1.45
N SER A 61 6.49 2.12 1.50
CA SER A 61 6.86 2.98 2.62
C SER A 61 6.21 4.37 2.51
N TYR A 62 6.00 5.03 3.65
CA TYR A 62 5.50 6.41 3.74
C TYR A 62 4.12 6.65 3.11
N THR A 63 3.28 5.61 3.05
CA THR A 63 1.92 5.70 2.51
C THR A 63 0.91 6.07 3.60
N SER A 64 0.05 7.05 3.30
CA SER A 64 -1.01 7.52 4.17
C SER A 64 -2.33 6.86 3.80
N ILE A 65 -2.89 6.04 4.69
CA ILE A 65 -4.19 5.37 4.49
C ILE A 65 -5.22 5.98 5.45
N ALA A 66 -6.21 6.66 4.89
CA ALA A 66 -7.28 7.29 5.67
C ALA A 66 -8.30 6.27 6.21
N GLU A 67 -9.19 6.76 7.08
CA GLU A 67 -10.28 5.97 7.66
C GLU A 67 -11.25 5.45 6.58
N GLY A 68 -11.79 4.25 6.80
CA GLY A 68 -12.81 3.64 5.94
C GLY A 68 -12.29 3.12 4.59
N VAL A 69 -10.98 3.20 4.33
CA VAL A 69 -10.39 2.59 3.13
C VAL A 69 -10.57 1.07 3.18
N ARG A 70 -11.20 0.51 2.16
CA ARG A 70 -11.43 -0.94 2.02
C ARG A 70 -10.59 -1.52 0.90
N ILE A 71 -9.94 -2.63 1.17
CA ILE A 71 -9.08 -3.37 0.23
C ILE A 71 -9.63 -4.79 0.12
N LEU A 72 -10.07 -5.17 -1.08
CA LEU A 72 -10.61 -6.51 -1.36
C LEU A 72 -9.50 -7.40 -1.93
N LEU A 73 -9.18 -8.49 -1.23
CA LEU A 73 -8.24 -9.53 -1.66
C LEU A 73 -9.03 -10.76 -2.11
N GLY A 74 -9.59 -10.66 -3.32
CA GLY A 74 -10.42 -11.68 -3.96
C GLY A 74 -11.92 -11.43 -3.84
N GLY A 75 -12.69 -12.52 -3.83
CA GLY A 75 -14.15 -12.50 -3.67
C GLY A 75 -14.93 -12.41 -4.99
N GLU A 76 -14.26 -12.61 -6.13
CA GLU A 76 -14.92 -12.66 -7.43
C GLU A 76 -15.73 -13.94 -7.63
N HIS A 77 -16.82 -13.82 -8.39
CA HIS A 77 -17.63 -14.94 -8.85
C HIS A 77 -17.42 -15.13 -10.36
N ARG A 78 -17.56 -16.38 -10.82
CA ARG A 78 -17.52 -16.71 -12.26
C ARG A 78 -18.68 -16.01 -12.98
N THR A 79 -18.33 -15.04 -13.84
CA THR A 79 -19.29 -14.31 -14.68
C THR A 79 -19.43 -14.95 -16.07
N ASP A 80 -18.59 -15.93 -16.37
CA ASP A 80 -18.52 -16.72 -17.59
C ASP A 80 -19.22 -18.09 -17.46
N TRP A 81 -19.77 -18.41 -16.29
CA TRP A 81 -20.58 -19.62 -16.05
C TRP A 81 -22.07 -19.32 -16.15
N ILE A 82 -22.89 -20.37 -16.23
CA ILE A 82 -24.37 -20.25 -16.29
C ILE A 82 -24.94 -19.52 -15.06
N THR A 83 -24.28 -19.63 -13.90
CA THR A 83 -24.67 -18.96 -12.65
C THR A 83 -23.44 -18.38 -11.96
N THR A 84 -23.62 -17.26 -11.28
CA THR A 84 -22.62 -16.68 -10.37
C THR A 84 -22.71 -17.26 -8.95
N TYR A 85 -23.74 -18.07 -8.65
CA TYR A 85 -23.91 -18.64 -7.32
C TYR A 85 -22.82 -19.68 -7.02
N PRO A 86 -22.08 -19.58 -5.90
CA PRO A 86 -20.96 -20.45 -5.60
C PRO A 86 -21.44 -21.78 -4.99
N PHE A 87 -22.19 -22.58 -5.76
CA PHE A 87 -22.66 -23.89 -5.31
C PHE A 87 -21.57 -24.77 -4.65
N PRO A 88 -20.34 -24.82 -5.18
CA PRO A 88 -19.27 -25.63 -4.55
C PRO A 88 -18.88 -25.17 -3.13
N ALA A 89 -19.12 -23.89 -2.78
CA ALA A 89 -18.91 -23.40 -1.41
C ALA A 89 -20.08 -23.73 -0.48
N MET A 90 -21.28 -23.93 -1.03
CA MET A 90 -22.53 -24.01 -0.26
C MET A 90 -23.10 -25.43 -0.16
N VAL A 91 -22.62 -26.35 -1.00
CA VAL A 91 -23.13 -27.72 -1.13
C VAL A 91 -21.96 -28.69 -1.12
N GLU A 92 -21.83 -29.48 -0.04
CA GLU A 92 -20.69 -30.37 0.21
C GLU A 92 -20.46 -31.40 -0.92
N GLN A 93 -21.55 -31.89 -1.52
CA GLN A 93 -21.51 -32.86 -2.63
C GLN A 93 -20.89 -32.30 -3.92
N LEU A 94 -20.72 -30.98 -4.01
CA LEU A 94 -20.17 -30.28 -5.17
C LEU A 94 -18.75 -29.75 -4.91
N SER A 95 -18.10 -30.19 -3.83
CA SER A 95 -16.74 -29.76 -3.45
C SER A 95 -15.63 -30.21 -4.40
N ASP A 96 -15.94 -31.11 -5.34
CA ASP A 96 -15.07 -31.53 -6.42
C ASP A 96 -14.92 -30.45 -7.51
N ILE A 97 -15.91 -29.57 -7.69
CA ILE A 97 -15.85 -28.44 -8.63
C ILE A 97 -14.85 -27.39 -8.11
N LYS A 98 -13.75 -27.21 -8.84
CA LYS A 98 -12.69 -26.24 -8.52
C LYS A 98 -12.88 -24.92 -9.24
N ASP A 99 -12.10 -23.92 -8.86
CA ASP A 99 -12.00 -22.60 -9.53
C ASP A 99 -13.33 -21.85 -9.69
N TYR A 100 -14.26 -22.07 -8.75
CA TYR A 100 -15.58 -21.43 -8.72
C TYR A 100 -15.54 -20.01 -8.14
N SER A 101 -14.47 -19.67 -7.41
CA SER A 101 -14.23 -18.36 -6.79
C SER A 101 -12.86 -17.85 -7.23
N PRO A 102 -12.74 -17.31 -8.45
CA PRO A 102 -11.48 -16.75 -8.92
C PRO A 102 -11.06 -15.54 -8.08
N SER A 103 -9.79 -15.18 -8.18
CA SER A 103 -9.24 -13.94 -7.65
C SER A 103 -8.46 -13.23 -8.76
N LYS A 104 -8.40 -11.89 -8.71
CA LYS A 104 -7.47 -11.13 -9.57
C LYS A 104 -6.09 -10.98 -8.95
N GLY A 105 -5.87 -11.55 -7.77
CA GLY A 105 -4.58 -11.63 -7.10
C GLY A 105 -4.27 -10.47 -6.16
N ASP A 106 -2.99 -10.32 -5.85
CA ASP A 106 -2.45 -9.34 -4.92
C ASP A 106 -2.93 -7.91 -5.22
N VAL A 107 -3.10 -7.12 -4.15
CA VAL A 107 -3.21 -5.66 -4.26
C VAL A 107 -1.86 -5.06 -3.88
N THR A 108 -1.30 -4.25 -4.76
CA THR A 108 -0.04 -3.55 -4.51
C THR A 108 -0.28 -2.05 -4.45
N ILE A 109 0.12 -1.42 -3.35
CA ILE A 109 0.11 0.02 -3.17
C ILE A 109 1.57 0.46 -3.04
N GLY A 110 2.01 1.37 -3.89
CA GLY A 110 3.36 1.91 -3.87
C GLY A 110 3.66 2.72 -2.60
N SER A 111 4.90 3.17 -2.54
CA SER A 111 5.38 4.13 -1.53
C SER A 111 4.86 5.55 -1.80
N ASP A 112 4.85 6.41 -0.78
CA ASP A 112 4.41 7.82 -0.85
C ASP A 112 2.97 7.99 -1.40
N CYS A 113 2.11 6.99 -1.24
CA CYS A 113 0.73 7.09 -1.70
C CYS A 113 -0.15 7.80 -0.66
N TRP A 114 -1.19 8.48 -1.13
CA TRP A 114 -2.24 9.01 -0.27
C TRP A 114 -3.59 8.42 -0.67
N ILE A 115 -4.09 7.50 0.15
CA ILE A 115 -5.39 6.85 -0.05
C ILE A 115 -6.41 7.54 0.84
N CYS A 116 -7.29 8.34 0.24
CA CYS A 116 -8.26 9.15 0.96
C CYS A 116 -9.44 8.32 1.47
N ALA A 117 -10.19 8.91 2.40
CA ALA A 117 -11.21 8.22 3.18
C ALA A 117 -12.26 7.52 2.31
N ASN A 118 -12.71 6.34 2.75
CA ASN A 118 -13.74 5.54 2.10
C ASN A 118 -13.44 5.10 0.65
N ALA A 119 -12.19 5.18 0.20
CA ALA A 119 -11.81 4.57 -1.09
C ALA A 119 -11.92 3.04 -1.01
N VAL A 120 -12.32 2.41 -2.11
CA VAL A 120 -12.40 0.96 -2.27
C VAL A 120 -11.42 0.54 -3.36
N ILE A 121 -10.53 -0.41 -3.03
CA ILE A 121 -9.54 -0.97 -3.94
C ILE A 121 -9.88 -2.45 -4.15
N VAL A 122 -10.11 -2.86 -5.40
CA VAL A 122 -10.45 -4.26 -5.73
C VAL A 122 -9.19 -5.10 -5.95
N SER A 123 -9.35 -6.42 -5.91
CA SER A 123 -8.25 -7.38 -6.08
C SER A 123 -7.51 -7.18 -7.41
N GLY A 124 -6.23 -7.53 -7.43
CA GLY A 124 -5.35 -7.42 -8.61
C GLY A 124 -4.92 -6.00 -9.00
N VAL A 125 -5.33 -4.97 -8.27
CA VAL A 125 -4.96 -3.58 -8.57
C VAL A 125 -3.55 -3.25 -8.09
N THR A 126 -2.77 -2.60 -8.96
CA THR A 126 -1.52 -1.93 -8.62
C THR A 126 -1.67 -0.41 -8.62
N ILE A 127 -1.37 0.23 -7.48
CA ILE A 127 -1.30 1.68 -7.32
C ILE A 127 0.18 2.09 -7.29
N GLY A 128 0.60 2.87 -8.28
CA GLY A 128 1.98 3.32 -8.43
C GLY A 128 2.43 4.31 -7.35
N HIS A 129 3.74 4.39 -7.15
CA HIS A 129 4.37 5.29 -6.17
C HIS A 129 3.90 6.73 -6.30
N GLY A 130 3.70 7.40 -5.17
CA GLY A 130 3.30 8.81 -5.16
C GLY A 130 1.86 9.07 -5.62
N ALA A 131 1.05 8.04 -5.90
CA ALA A 131 -0.32 8.26 -6.37
C ALA A 131 -1.24 8.81 -5.25
N ILE A 132 -2.23 9.60 -5.65
CA ILE A 132 -3.28 10.10 -4.76
C ILE A 132 -4.61 9.51 -5.23
N VAL A 133 -5.26 8.74 -4.35
CA VAL A 133 -6.60 8.21 -4.57
C VAL A 133 -7.58 9.04 -3.77
N GLY A 134 -8.50 9.71 -4.46
CA GLY A 134 -9.51 10.59 -3.87
C GLY A 134 -10.52 9.86 -2.98
N ALA A 135 -11.18 10.61 -2.10
CA ALA A 135 -12.14 10.05 -1.15
C ALA A 135 -13.32 9.38 -1.88
N GLY A 136 -13.77 8.23 -1.38
CA GLY A 136 -14.87 7.47 -1.97
C GLY A 136 -14.58 6.87 -3.35
N ALA A 137 -13.33 6.89 -3.82
CA ALA A 137 -12.98 6.38 -5.14
C ALA A 137 -13.11 4.84 -5.22
N MET A 138 -13.62 4.33 -6.34
CA MET A 138 -13.72 2.90 -6.64
C MET A 138 -12.62 2.50 -7.63
N VAL A 139 -11.49 2.04 -7.10
CA VAL A 139 -10.28 1.69 -7.85
C VAL A 139 -10.42 0.28 -8.38
N VAL A 140 -10.76 0.17 -9.67
CA VAL A 140 -11.02 -1.09 -10.39
C VAL A 140 -9.97 -1.42 -11.46
N ARG A 141 -8.94 -0.57 -11.59
CA ARG A 141 -7.83 -0.68 -12.53
C ARG A 141 -6.59 -0.05 -11.91
N ASP A 142 -5.43 -0.40 -12.46
CA ASP A 142 -4.15 0.15 -12.02
C ASP A 142 -4.11 1.68 -12.10
N VAL A 143 -3.34 2.26 -11.19
CA VAL A 143 -3.16 3.69 -11.03
C VAL A 143 -1.70 4.01 -11.30
N ALA A 144 -1.43 4.88 -12.27
CA ALA A 144 -0.07 5.24 -12.64
C ALA A 144 0.64 6.00 -11.49
N PRO A 145 1.98 5.86 -11.35
CA PRO A 145 2.74 6.62 -10.37
C PRO A 145 2.52 8.14 -10.49
N TYR A 146 2.46 8.82 -9.35
CA TYR A 146 2.23 10.27 -9.24
C TYR A 146 0.95 10.79 -9.90
N SER A 147 0.00 9.92 -10.25
CA SER A 147 -1.32 10.35 -10.71
C SER A 147 -2.22 10.72 -9.52
N VAL A 148 -3.12 11.66 -9.77
CA VAL A 148 -4.26 11.95 -8.91
C VAL A 148 -5.49 11.38 -9.58
N VAL A 149 -6.20 10.50 -8.88
CA VAL A 149 -7.35 9.78 -9.41
C VAL A 149 -8.54 9.88 -8.45
N GLY A 150 -9.78 9.77 -8.95
CA GLY A 150 -10.97 9.79 -8.11
C GLY A 150 -12.25 9.40 -8.84
N GLY A 151 -13.35 9.24 -8.09
CA GLY A 151 -14.68 8.89 -8.61
C GLY A 151 -14.99 7.39 -8.62
N ASN A 152 -16.19 7.04 -9.11
CA ASN A 152 -16.67 5.66 -9.19
C ASN A 152 -17.30 5.37 -10.56
N SER A 153 -16.69 4.60 -11.46
CA SER A 153 -15.31 4.06 -11.38
C SER A 153 -14.25 5.16 -11.35
N CYS A 154 -13.15 4.91 -10.66
CA CYS A 154 -12.04 5.86 -10.53
C CYS A 154 -11.46 6.26 -11.89
N LYS A 155 -11.21 7.56 -12.09
CA LYS A 155 -10.63 8.15 -13.30
C LYS A 155 -9.43 9.02 -12.97
N PHE A 156 -8.53 9.12 -13.94
CA PHE A 156 -7.45 10.12 -13.91
C PHE A 156 -8.00 11.53 -13.82
N ILE A 157 -7.41 12.35 -12.96
CA ILE A 157 -7.74 13.77 -12.78
C ILE A 157 -6.58 14.62 -13.30
N ARG A 158 -5.37 14.40 -12.78
CA ARG A 158 -4.15 15.13 -13.15
C ARG A 158 -2.90 14.41 -12.68
N TRP A 159 -1.74 14.87 -13.14
CA TRP A 159 -0.46 14.51 -12.54
C TRP A 159 -0.15 15.38 -11.31
N ARG A 160 0.63 14.84 -10.37
CA ARG A 160 1.22 15.64 -9.27
C ARG A 160 2.31 16.59 -9.79
N PHE A 161 3.13 16.11 -10.74
CA PHE A 161 4.30 16.79 -11.29
C PHE A 161 4.42 16.50 -12.80
N GLU A 162 5.24 17.29 -13.49
CA GLU A 162 5.65 17.04 -14.88
C GLU A 162 6.37 15.69 -15.03
N GLU A 163 6.40 15.16 -16.25
CA GLU A 163 6.93 13.82 -16.54
C GLU A 163 8.39 13.63 -16.15
N ASP A 164 9.25 14.59 -16.51
CA ASP A 164 10.68 14.58 -16.17
C ASP A 164 10.92 14.58 -14.65
N VAL A 165 10.14 15.33 -13.89
CA VAL A 165 10.19 15.34 -12.42
C VAL A 165 9.72 14.00 -11.86
N ARG A 166 8.65 13.41 -12.39
CA ARG A 166 8.16 12.10 -11.94
C ARG A 166 9.21 11.03 -12.17
N ASP A 167 9.86 11.01 -13.33
CA ASP A 167 10.90 10.05 -13.66
C ASP A 167 12.10 10.18 -12.73
N LEU A 168 12.56 11.40 -12.45
CA LEU A 168 13.64 11.65 -11.50
C LEU A 168 13.28 11.17 -10.08
N LEU A 169 12.05 11.40 -9.63
CA LEU A 169 11.60 10.95 -8.31
C LEU A 169 11.47 9.42 -8.23
N LEU A 170 10.98 8.77 -9.29
CA LEU A 170 10.94 7.31 -9.39
C LEU A 170 12.34 6.69 -9.36
N GLN A 171 13.30 7.28 -10.08
CA GLN A 171 14.70 6.84 -10.06
C GLN A 171 15.36 7.09 -8.69
N ALA A 172 15.02 8.20 -8.03
CA ALA A 172 15.55 8.53 -6.72
C ALA A 172 15.07 7.57 -5.64
N ALA A 173 13.81 7.11 -5.74
CA ALA A 173 13.17 6.17 -4.82
C ALA A 173 13.46 6.52 -3.34
N TRP A 174 13.22 7.79 -2.97
CA TRP A 174 13.64 8.33 -1.67
C TRP A 174 13.09 7.55 -0.47
N TRP A 175 11.95 6.88 -0.67
CA TRP A 175 11.31 6.00 0.32
C TRP A 175 12.11 4.73 0.65
N ASP A 176 13.13 4.39 -0.14
CA ASP A 176 14.04 3.26 0.10
C ASP A 176 15.38 3.70 0.74
N TRP A 177 15.59 5.00 0.97
CA TRP A 177 16.80 5.50 1.61
C TRP A 177 16.85 5.15 3.10
N PRO A 178 18.03 5.11 3.72
CA PRO A 178 18.15 4.94 5.17
C PRO A 178 17.28 5.95 5.92
N MET A 179 16.54 5.50 6.93
CA MET A 179 15.57 6.34 7.66
C MET A 179 16.20 7.63 8.22
N GLU A 180 17.45 7.58 8.69
CA GLU A 180 18.15 8.75 9.21
C GLU A 180 18.51 9.76 8.11
N GLU A 181 18.75 9.28 6.88
CA GLU A 181 18.92 10.15 5.71
C GLU A 181 17.58 10.81 5.35
N VAL A 182 16.48 10.04 5.28
CA VAL A 182 15.14 10.60 5.02
C VAL A 182 14.78 11.67 6.06
N LYS A 183 15.09 11.44 7.34
CA LYS A 183 14.88 12.42 8.41
C LYS A 183 15.72 13.68 8.22
N SER A 184 16.98 13.55 7.77
CA SER A 184 17.87 14.71 7.58
C SER A 184 17.39 15.62 6.44
N VAL A 185 16.78 15.05 5.40
CA VAL A 185 16.21 15.81 4.26
C VAL A 185 14.71 16.11 4.40
N ALA A 186 14.08 15.73 5.52
CA ALA A 186 12.64 15.85 5.71
C ALA A 186 12.13 17.29 5.56
N ARG A 187 12.95 18.30 5.89
CA ARG A 187 12.60 19.71 5.67
C ARG A 187 12.40 20.05 4.19
N THR A 188 13.25 19.50 3.32
CA THR A 188 13.16 19.68 1.87
C THR A 188 11.99 18.88 1.30
N LEU A 189 11.81 17.63 1.74
CA LEU A 189 10.65 16.79 1.38
C LEU A 189 9.30 17.47 1.74
N CYS A 190 9.28 18.22 2.83
CA CYS A 190 8.12 19.00 3.29
C CYS A 190 8.09 20.43 2.75
N SER A 191 8.53 20.65 1.51
CA SER A 191 8.55 21.97 0.87
C SER A 191 8.12 21.89 -0.60
N SER A 192 7.89 23.04 -1.23
CA SER A 192 7.72 23.15 -2.68
C SER A 192 9.04 23.39 -3.42
N ASP A 193 10.18 23.39 -2.72
CA ASP A 193 11.51 23.64 -3.30
C ASP A 193 12.04 22.38 -4.02
N MET A 194 11.47 22.13 -5.19
CA MET A 194 11.84 20.98 -6.03
C MET A 194 13.29 21.08 -6.50
N ASP A 195 13.79 22.28 -6.80
CA ASP A 195 15.16 22.48 -7.28
C ASP A 195 16.19 22.07 -6.22
N ALA A 196 15.95 22.43 -4.96
CA ALA A 196 16.80 21.98 -3.86
C ALA A 196 16.78 20.44 -3.72
N PHE A 197 15.61 19.82 -3.84
CA PHE A 197 15.49 18.36 -3.72
C PHE A 197 16.13 17.61 -4.90
N LEU A 198 15.90 18.06 -6.13
CA LEU A 198 16.52 17.48 -7.33
C LEU A 198 18.04 17.67 -7.30
N SER A 199 18.53 18.80 -6.79
CA SER A 199 19.96 19.02 -6.58
C SER A 199 20.54 18.02 -5.56
N TYR A 200 19.83 17.77 -4.46
CA TYR A 200 20.22 16.74 -3.48
C TYR A 200 20.27 15.35 -4.11
N ILE A 201 19.25 14.96 -4.89
CA ILE A 201 19.22 13.66 -5.58
C ILE A 201 20.45 13.48 -6.49
N ARG A 202 20.78 14.50 -7.29
CA ARG A 202 21.94 14.46 -8.19
C ARG A 202 23.26 14.32 -7.42
N GLN A 203 23.42 15.05 -6.32
CA GLN A 203 24.59 14.94 -5.44
C GLN A 203 24.70 13.54 -4.80
N ARG A 204 23.57 13.01 -4.33
CA ARG A 204 23.48 11.67 -3.74
C ARG A 204 23.89 10.59 -4.73
N GLN A 205 23.36 10.64 -5.97
CA GLN A 205 23.73 9.70 -7.02
C GLN A 205 25.23 9.74 -7.34
N ALA A 206 25.82 10.94 -7.42
CA ALA A 206 27.25 11.09 -7.63
C ALA A 206 28.09 10.48 -6.48
N SER A 207 27.65 10.64 -5.23
CA SER A 207 28.35 10.08 -4.06
C SER A 207 28.27 8.55 -3.97
N VAL A 208 27.19 7.94 -4.45
CA VAL A 208 27.02 6.47 -4.48
C VAL A 208 27.84 5.84 -5.62
N MET A 209 28.08 6.57 -6.71
CA MET A 209 28.84 6.08 -7.87
C MET A 209 30.36 6.24 -7.74
N GLN A 210 30.86 7.01 -6.76
CA GLN A 210 32.29 7.02 -6.43
C GLN A 210 32.58 5.93 -5.39
N PRO A 211 33.24 4.81 -5.75
CA PRO A 211 33.67 3.85 -4.75
C PRO A 211 34.67 4.51 -3.80
N ALA A 212 34.60 4.17 -2.52
CA ALA A 212 35.60 4.57 -1.54
C ALA A 212 37.00 4.19 -2.05
N ASN A 213 37.85 5.20 -2.26
CA ASN A 213 39.29 5.01 -2.49
C ASN A 213 39.96 4.42 -1.26
#